data_AF-D2EF00-F1
#
_entry.id   AF-D2EF00-F1
#
_cell.length_a   1.000
_cell.length_b   1.000
_cell.length_c   1.000
_cell.angle_alpha   90.00
_cell.angle_beta   90.00
_cell.angle_gamma   90.00
#
_symmetry.space_group_name_H-M   'P 1'
#
loop_
_entity.id
_entity.type
_entity.pdbx_description
1 polymer ?
#
loop_
_entity_poly.entity_id
_entity_poly.type
_entity_poly.pdbx_seq_one_letter_code
_entity_poly.pdbx_strand_id
1 'polypeptide(L)'
;MNEEEFEELRQRLQVETTQKQTMQLQYNELKRTIEEVEKTKDGMDLFQLSGQILIKKDKNEILKDLKDKSEIIDFRLKSSSKSIDELTNKLQSMQDSLKKSQ
;
A
#
# COMPACT_ATOMS: atom_id res chain seq x y z
N MET A 1 24.51 -23.18 3.08
CA MET A 1 23.36 -22.28 2.93
C MET A 1 22.40 -22.64 4.06
N ASN A 2 22.05 -21.67 4.91
CA ASN A 2 21.43 -21.93 6.20
C ASN A 2 19.89 -22.00 6.08
N GLU A 3 19.26 -23.01 6.69
CA GLU A 3 17.78 -23.11 6.79
C GLU A 3 17.18 -21.90 7.50
N GLU A 4 17.92 -21.29 8.44
CA GLU A 4 17.54 -20.05 9.13
C GLU A 4 17.35 -18.89 8.15
N GLU A 5 18.28 -18.67 7.22
CA GLU A 5 18.19 -17.59 6.22
C GLU A 5 16.96 -17.77 5.30
N PHE A 6 16.60 -19.02 5.01
CA PHE A 6 15.42 -19.33 4.21
C PHE A 6 14.12 -18.99 4.97
N GLU A 7 14.03 -19.39 6.24
CA GLU A 7 12.87 -19.09 7.07
C GLU A 7 12.73 -17.59 7.36
N GLU A 8 13.84 -16.86 7.58
CA GLU A 8 13.84 -15.40 7.71
C GLU A 8 13.25 -14.72 6.45
N LEU A 9 13.67 -15.15 5.25
CA LEU A 9 13.15 -14.60 4.00
C LEU A 9 11.66 -14.93 3.80
N ARG A 10 11.21 -16.14 4.20
CA ARG A 10 9.79 -16.50 4.15
C ARG A 10 8.96 -15.62 5.07
N GLN A 11 9.42 -15.38 6.29
CA GLN A 11 8.74 -14.49 7.23
C GLN A 11 8.68 -13.07 6.69
N ARG A 12 9.78 -12.56 6.13
CA ARG A 12 9.81 -11.23 5.53
C ARG A 12 8.83 -11.11 4.35
N LEU A 13 8.78 -12.10 3.45
CA LEU A 13 7.83 -12.14 2.33
C LEU A 13 6.38 -12.10 2.85
N GLN A 14 6.06 -12.85 3.90
CA GLN A 14 4.73 -12.86 4.50
C GLN A 14 4.36 -11.47 5.03
N VAL A 15 5.25 -10.81 5.77
CA VAL A 15 5.03 -9.47 6.32
C VAL A 15 4.83 -8.44 5.21
N GLU A 16 5.71 -8.42 4.21
CA GLU A 16 5.60 -7.45 3.10
C GLU A 16 4.33 -7.67 2.26
N THR A 17 3.92 -8.93 2.06
CA THR A 17 2.66 -9.28 1.37
C THR A 17 1.44 -8.75 2.13
N THR A 18 1.38 -8.98 3.44
CA THR A 18 0.28 -8.48 4.28
C THR A 18 0.24 -6.95 4.29
N GLN A 19 1.39 -6.29 4.43
CA GLN A 19 1.46 -4.83 4.37
C GLN A 19 0.98 -4.27 3.03
N LYS A 20 1.36 -4.89 1.90
CA LYS A 20 0.88 -4.51 0.57
C LYS A 20 -0.64 -4.66 0.45
N GLN A 21 -1.21 -5.75 0.95
CA GLN A 21 -2.66 -5.97 0.95
C GLN A 21 -3.40 -4.88 1.74
N THR A 22 -2.92 -4.52 2.93
CA THR A 22 -3.50 -3.42 3.72
C THR A 22 -3.43 -2.09 2.98
N MET A 23 -2.29 -1.76 2.36
CA MET A 23 -2.15 -0.55 1.56
C MET A 23 -3.08 -0.54 0.34
N GLN A 24 -3.31 -1.70 -0.29
CA GLN A 24 -4.21 -1.80 -1.45
C GLN A 24 -5.66 -1.50 -1.07
N LEU A 25 -6.10 -1.95 0.12
CA LEU A 25 -7.42 -1.62 0.65
C LEU A 25 -7.56 -0.11 0.90
N GLN A 26 -6.57 0.49 1.56
CA GLN A 26 -6.53 1.94 1.81
C GLN A 26 -6.53 2.75 0.51
N TYR A 27 -5.79 2.30 -0.50
CA TYR A 27 -5.76 2.94 -1.81
C TYR A 27 -7.12 2.92 -2.50
N ASN A 28 -7.80 1.78 -2.47
CA ASN A 28 -9.12 1.62 -3.08
C ASN A 28 -10.17 2.48 -2.37
N GLU A 29 -10.12 2.56 -1.05
CA GLU A 29 -10.99 3.45 -0.27
C GLU A 29 -10.73 4.91 -0.64
N LEU A 30 -9.46 5.32 -0.69
CA LEU A 30 -9.07 6.68 -1.05
C LEU A 30 -9.53 7.07 -2.47
N LYS A 31 -9.42 6.15 -3.44
CA LYS A 31 -9.94 6.37 -4.80
C LYS A 31 -11.45 6.62 -4.81
N ARG A 32 -12.21 5.82 -4.06
CA ARG A 32 -13.67 6.03 -3.91
C ARG A 32 -13.97 7.37 -3.26
N THR A 33 -13.23 7.76 -2.22
CA THR A 33 -13.41 9.08 -1.58
C THR A 33 -13.17 10.21 -2.58
N ILE A 34 -12.11 10.13 -3.40
CA ILE A 34 -11.84 11.13 -4.45
C ILE A 34 -13.03 11.22 -5.40
N GLU A 35 -13.54 10.09 -5.90
CA GLU A 35 -14.69 10.08 -6.81
C GLU A 35 -15.94 10.74 -6.20
N GLU A 36 -16.24 10.47 -4.93
CA GLU A 36 -17.40 11.06 -4.25
C GLU A 36 -17.23 12.56 -4.01
N VAL A 37 -16.03 13.01 -3.66
CA VAL A 37 -15.73 14.44 -3.54
C VAL A 37 -15.86 15.13 -4.90
N GLU A 38 -15.37 14.53 -5.99
CA GLU A 38 -15.51 15.09 -7.34
C GLU A 38 -16.97 15.28 -7.76
N LYS A 39 -17.84 14.31 -7.43
CA LYS A 39 -19.29 14.36 -7.69
C LYS A 39 -20.06 15.33 -6.79
N THR A 40 -19.46 15.81 -5.69
CA THR A 40 -20.12 16.72 -4.76
C THR A 40 -20.49 18.03 -5.47
N LYS A 41 -21.73 18.48 -5.31
CA LYS A 41 -22.24 19.70 -5.95
C LYS A 41 -21.56 20.96 -5.38
N ASP A 42 -21.44 21.98 -6.21
CA ASP A 42 -20.97 23.29 -5.78
C ASP A 42 -21.90 23.86 -4.69
N GLY A 43 -21.30 24.47 -3.67
CA GLY A 43 -22.01 25.02 -2.52
C GLY A 43 -22.32 24.03 -1.38
N MET A 44 -21.95 22.75 -1.50
CA MET A 44 -21.95 21.84 -0.35
C MET A 44 -20.71 22.04 0.51
N ASP A 45 -20.93 22.14 1.81
CA ASP A 45 -19.85 22.21 2.79
C ASP A 45 -19.19 20.85 2.97
N LEU A 46 -17.88 20.80 2.78
CA LEU A 46 -17.06 19.61 3.02
C LEU A 46 -16.22 19.77 4.28
N PHE A 47 -16.15 18.69 5.05
CA PHE A 47 -15.40 18.63 6.30
C PHE A 47 -14.43 17.47 6.27
N GLN A 48 -13.20 17.70 6.71
CA GLN A 48 -12.18 16.68 6.87
C GLN A 48 -11.89 16.47 8.35
N LEU A 49 -11.85 15.21 8.78
CA LEU A 49 -11.42 14.84 10.14
C LEU A 49 -9.90 15.03 10.27
N SER A 50 -9.50 15.77 11.29
CA SER A 50 -8.10 15.98 11.69
C SER A 50 -7.97 15.68 13.18
N GLY A 51 -7.44 14.51 13.52
CA GLY A 51 -7.40 14.03 14.90
C GLY A 51 -8.81 13.86 15.47
N GLN A 52 -9.20 14.74 16.40
CA GLN A 52 -10.50 14.72 17.07
C GLN A 52 -11.44 15.85 16.61
N ILE A 53 -11.04 16.65 15.59
CA ILE A 53 -11.83 17.80 15.12
C ILE A 53 -12.19 17.67 13.63
N LEU A 54 -13.32 18.26 13.23
CA LEU A 54 -13.71 18.43 11.84
C LEU A 54 -13.35 19.83 11.36
N ILE A 55 -12.61 19.93 10.26
CA ILE A 55 -12.21 21.19 9.66
C ILE A 55 -12.95 21.35 8.33
N LYS A 56 -13.70 22.44 8.19
CA LYS A 56 -14.27 22.84 6.90
C LYS A 56 -13.14 23.20 5.94
N LYS A 57 -13.10 22.57 4.77
CA LYS A 57 -12.08 22.81 3.74
C LYS A 57 -12.73 23.03 2.38
N ASP A 58 -12.01 23.74 1.51
CA ASP A 58 -12.42 23.87 0.11
C ASP A 58 -12.38 22.51 -0.60
N LYS A 59 -13.33 22.28 -1.51
CA LYS A 59 -13.41 21.05 -2.31
C LYS A 59 -12.12 20.79 -3.08
N ASN A 60 -11.52 21.81 -3.68
CA ASN A 60 -10.30 21.64 -4.48
C ASN A 60 -9.10 21.35 -3.59
N GLU A 61 -9.04 21.95 -2.40
CA GLU A 61 -8.00 21.64 -1.41
C GLU A 61 -8.09 20.18 -0.95
N ILE A 62 -9.29 19.71 -0.62
CA ILE A 62 -9.53 18.29 -0.27
C ILE A 62 -9.12 17.37 -1.42
N LEU A 63 -9.54 17.67 -2.65
CA LEU A 63 -9.18 16.85 -3.81
C LEU A 63 -7.68 16.78 -4.05
N LYS A 64 -6.98 17.90 -3.90
CA LYS A 64 -5.52 17.94 -4.00
C LYS A 64 -4.88 17.05 -2.93
N ASP A 65 -5.25 17.25 -1.66
CA ASP A 65 -4.71 16.47 -0.54
C ASP A 65 -4.94 14.96 -0.71
N LEU A 66 -6.12 14.56 -1.18
CA LEU A 66 -6.47 13.15 -1.42
C LEU A 66 -5.70 12.57 -2.61
N LYS A 67 -5.55 13.34 -3.71
CA LYS A 67 -4.80 12.90 -4.90
C LYS A 67 -3.31 12.76 -4.61
N ASP A 68 -2.72 13.72 -3.90
CA ASP A 68 -1.30 13.64 -3.48
C ASP A 68 -1.07 12.39 -2.61
N LYS A 69 -1.97 12.11 -1.64
CA LYS A 69 -1.91 10.87 -0.84
C LYS A 69 -2.06 9.61 -1.70
N SER A 70 -2.96 9.63 -2.68
CA SER A 70 -3.19 8.52 -3.60
C SER A 70 -1.92 8.19 -4.39
N GLU A 71 -1.24 9.21 -4.92
CA GLU A 71 0.01 9.02 -5.68
C GLU A 71 1.12 8.43 -4.81
N ILE A 72 1.25 8.88 -3.55
CA ILE A 72 2.22 8.33 -2.60
C ILE A 72 1.93 6.86 -2.32
N ILE A 73 0.67 6.48 -2.09
CA ILE A 73 0.29 5.09 -1.83
C ILE A 73 0.50 4.22 -3.08
N ASP A 74 0.15 4.69 -4.27
CA ASP A 74 0.39 3.98 -5.53
C ASP A 74 1.88 3.71 -5.77
N PHE A 75 2.74 4.71 -5.51
CA PHE A 75 4.19 4.53 -5.58
C PHE A 75 4.68 3.45 -4.61
N ARG A 76 4.20 3.47 -3.36
CA ARG A 76 4.54 2.44 -2.35
C ARG A 76 4.08 1.05 -2.77
N LEU A 77 2.86 0.92 -3.28
CA LEU A 77 2.32 -0.36 -3.79
C LEU A 77 3.19 -0.95 -4.90
N LYS A 78 3.64 -0.11 -5.85
CA LYS A 78 4.55 -0.51 -6.92
C LYS A 78 5.89 -0.98 -6.37
N SER A 79 6.46 -0.24 -5.41
CA SER A 79 7.71 -0.61 -4.75
C SER A 79 7.58 -1.93 -3.98
N SER A 80 6.51 -2.11 -3.20
CA SER A 80 6.24 -3.36 -2.48
C SER A 80 6.03 -4.53 -3.43
N SER A 81 5.42 -4.32 -4.60
CA SER A 81 5.30 -5.39 -5.59
C SER A 81 6.66 -5.89 -6.07
N LYS A 82 7.57 -4.98 -6.42
CA LYS A 82 8.93 -5.34 -6.84
C LYS A 82 9.68 -6.09 -5.74
N SER A 83 9.59 -5.59 -4.50
CA SER A 83 10.23 -6.24 -3.34
C SER A 83 9.71 -7.66 -3.11
N ILE A 84 8.39 -7.87 -3.22
CA ILE A 84 7.77 -9.21 -3.14
C ILE A 84 8.27 -10.13 -4.25
N ASP A 85 8.36 -9.64 -5.49
CA ASP A 85 8.86 -10.42 -6.62
C ASP A 85 10.33 -10.83 -6.41
N GLU A 86 11.17 -9.90 -5.95
CA GLU A 86 12.59 -10.15 -5.62
C GLU A 86 12.75 -11.18 -4.49
N LEU A 87 11.98 -11.04 -3.40
CA LEU A 87 12.00 -11.98 -2.28
C LEU A 87 11.53 -13.37 -2.72
N THR A 88 10.50 -13.45 -3.55
CA THR A 88 9.96 -14.70 -4.09
C THR A 88 11.00 -15.43 -4.94
N ASN A 89 11.67 -14.71 -5.85
CA ASN A 89 12.72 -15.27 -6.70
C ASN A 89 13.93 -15.77 -5.88
N LYS A 90 14.32 -15.00 -4.85
CA LYS A 90 15.41 -15.40 -3.93
C LYS A 90 15.05 -16.67 -3.17
N LEU A 91 13.83 -16.75 -2.63
CA LEU A 91 13.33 -17.93 -1.94
C LEU A 91 13.31 -19.17 -2.84
N GLN A 92 12.85 -19.04 -4.09
CA GLN A 92 12.85 -20.15 -5.05
C GLN A 92 14.27 -20.66 -5.31
N SER A 93 15.21 -19.74 -5.52
CA SER A 93 16.63 -20.07 -5.77
C SER A 93 17.29 -20.79 -4.59
N MET A 94 16.97 -20.36 -3.37
CA MET A 94 17.42 -21.01 -2.14
C MET A 94 16.77 -22.39 -1.96
N GLN A 95 15.47 -22.52 -2.22
CA GLN A 95 14.79 -23.80 -2.14
C GLN A 95 15.41 -24.84 -3.09
N ASP A 96 15.75 -24.45 -4.31
CA ASP A 96 16.38 -25.34 -5.29
C ASP A 96 17.80 -25.74 -4.88
N SER A 97 18.53 -24.83 -4.22
CA SER A 97 19.88 -25.09 -3.73
C SER A 97 19.89 -26.02 -2.50
N LEU A 98 18.90 -25.90 -1.60
CA LEU A 98 18.70 -26.84 -0.48
C LEU A 98 18.41 -28.26 -0.99
N LYS A 99 17.50 -28.38 -1.97
CA LYS A 99 17.13 -29.67 -2.59
C LYS A 99 18.29 -30.39 -3.27
N LYS A 100 19.25 -29.65 -3.84
CA LYS A 100 20.45 -30.22 -4.49
C LYS A 100 21.54 -30.64 -3.50
N SER A 101 21.46 -30.15 -2.27
CA SER A 101 22.45 -30.41 -1.21
C SER A 101 22.04 -31.55 -0.27
N GLN A 102 20.85 -32.14 -0.49
CA GLN A 102 20.35 -33.37 0.12
C GLN A 102 20.50 -34.54 -0.86
#